data_AF-G0N4R0-F1
#
_entry.id   AF-G0N4R0-F1
#
_cell.length_a   1.000
_cell.length_b   1.000
_cell.length_c   1.000
_cell.angle_alpha   90.00
_cell.angle_beta   90.00
_cell.angle_gamma   90.00
#
_symmetry.space_group_name_H-M   'P 1'
#
loop_
_entity.id
_entity.type
_entity.pdbx_description
1 polymer ?
#
loop_
_entity_poly.entity_id
_entity_poly.type
_entity_poly.pdbx_seq_one_letter_code
_entity_poly.pdbx_strand_id
1 'polypeptide(L)'
;MITDIEDKLSQDLRNPVLDPLKKKVLLLLHSLSSLIHVGMFYFLLVQWSKVDIPVMPHFQIACLAIIGIALLIIFVLLLIIFRLETSIDSHARRFFHIFVLDARIMSVASLPECVKNMFPTEQLEFSSSITAEEKPVLHEVFQKHSCFSQCGEMIEEVSKKHPELGKRLSNVLEGNKRRLDGLSPSAIEYAKKLIHMVTHTLCSLTTGKPVDDAEAKRLHEEFKTLSPEDQAALKKNNPDIKF
;
A
#
# COMPACT_ATOMS: atom_id res chain seq x y z
N MET A 1 -30.26 -15.12 -19.20
CA MET A 1 -29.08 -14.52 -18.53
C MET A 1 -29.07 -12.99 -18.64
N ILE A 2 -29.44 -12.39 -19.79
CA ILE A 2 -29.59 -10.92 -19.93
C ILE A 2 -30.82 -10.39 -19.18
N THR A 3 -31.97 -11.07 -19.28
CA THR A 3 -33.23 -10.71 -18.59
C THR A 3 -33.11 -10.66 -17.07
N ASP A 4 -32.34 -11.58 -16.49
CA ASP A 4 -32.08 -11.67 -15.04
C ASP A 4 -31.25 -10.47 -14.51
N ILE A 5 -30.43 -9.87 -15.37
CA ILE A 5 -29.62 -8.69 -15.04
C ILE A 5 -30.48 -7.42 -15.15
N GLU A 6 -31.34 -7.32 -16.17
CA GLU A 6 -32.26 -6.19 -16.35
C GLU A 6 -33.29 -6.09 -15.22
N ASP A 7 -33.85 -7.24 -14.79
CA ASP A 7 -34.82 -7.29 -13.69
C ASP A 7 -34.19 -6.89 -12.35
N LYS A 8 -32.97 -7.34 -12.10
CA LYS A 8 -32.22 -7.02 -10.87
C LYS A 8 -31.83 -5.53 -10.82
N LEU A 9 -31.44 -4.96 -11.96
CA LEU A 9 -31.12 -3.53 -12.09
C LEU A 9 -32.38 -2.66 -11.93
N SER A 10 -33.52 -3.10 -12.49
CA SER A 10 -34.83 -2.45 -12.34
C SER A 10 -35.29 -2.43 -10.88
N GLN A 11 -35.03 -3.52 -10.14
CA GLN A 11 -35.32 -3.64 -8.72
C GLN A 11 -34.44 -2.71 -7.87
N ASP A 12 -33.13 -2.63 -8.15
CA ASP A 12 -32.19 -1.73 -7.48
C ASP A 12 -32.50 -0.24 -7.75
N LEU A 13 -32.97 0.10 -8.95
CA LEU A 13 -33.42 1.46 -9.31
C LEU A 13 -34.70 1.90 -8.58
N ARG A 14 -35.52 0.96 -8.10
CA ARG A 14 -36.74 1.24 -7.30
C ARG A 14 -36.46 1.41 -5.80
N ASN A 15 -35.25 1.12 -5.33
CA ASN A 15 -34.91 1.22 -3.93
C ASN A 15 -34.88 2.70 -3.47
N PRO A 16 -35.70 3.12 -2.49
CA PRO A 16 -35.77 4.50 -2.01
C PRO A 16 -34.52 4.96 -1.25
N VAL A 17 -33.62 4.04 -0.90
CA VAL A 17 -32.36 4.32 -0.18
C VAL A 17 -31.23 4.73 -1.13
N LEU A 18 -31.37 4.50 -2.43
CA LEU A 18 -30.34 4.85 -3.41
C LEU A 18 -30.36 6.37 -3.65
N ASP A 19 -29.24 7.03 -3.34
CA ASP A 19 -29.05 8.47 -3.50
C ASP A 19 -29.52 8.93 -4.91
N PRO A 20 -30.34 10.01 -5.01
CA PRO A 20 -30.83 10.52 -6.29
C PRO A 20 -29.73 10.73 -7.33
N LEU A 21 -28.49 11.02 -6.90
CA LEU A 21 -27.33 11.15 -7.77
C LEU A 21 -26.88 9.79 -8.34
N LYS A 22 -26.78 8.76 -7.50
CA LYS A 22 -26.40 7.39 -7.91
C LYS A 22 -27.41 6.81 -8.90
N LYS A 23 -28.71 7.08 -8.69
CA LYS A 23 -29.77 6.66 -9.61
C LYS A 23 -29.64 7.29 -10.99
N LYS A 24 -29.36 8.60 -11.06
CA LYS A 24 -29.14 9.31 -12.34
C LYS A 24 -27.92 8.78 -13.09
N VAL A 25 -26.84 8.49 -12.37
CA VAL A 25 -25.60 7.99 -12.96
C VAL A 25 -25.75 6.55 -13.48
N LEU A 26 -26.47 5.69 -12.75
CA LEU A 26 -26.75 4.33 -13.18
C LEU A 26 -27.62 4.30 -14.46
N LEU A 27 -28.63 5.18 -14.54
CA LEU A 27 -29.45 5.36 -15.74
C LEU A 27 -28.61 5.83 -16.95
N LEU A 28 -27.68 6.76 -16.75
CA LEU A 28 -26.77 7.23 -17.80
C LEU A 28 -25.85 6.11 -18.29
N LEU A 29 -25.26 5.33 -17.37
CA LEU A 29 -24.41 4.18 -17.70
C LEU A 29 -25.18 3.10 -18.48
N HIS A 30 -26.41 2.80 -18.08
CA HIS A 30 -27.24 1.81 -18.76
C HIS A 30 -27.65 2.27 -20.17
N SER A 31 -28.04 3.54 -20.32
CA SER A 31 -28.35 4.12 -21.64
C SER A 31 -27.13 4.13 -22.56
N LEU A 32 -25.94 4.43 -22.03
CA LEU A 32 -24.71 4.46 -22.80
C LEU A 32 -24.24 3.05 -23.19
N SER A 33 -24.39 2.07 -22.29
CA SER A 33 -24.13 0.66 -22.59
C SER A 33 -25.02 0.15 -23.72
N SER A 34 -26.32 0.46 -23.68
CA SER A 34 -27.27 0.06 -24.72
C SER A 34 -26.90 0.67 -26.08
N LEU A 35 -26.49 1.92 -26.11
CA LEU A 35 -26.04 2.60 -27.34
C LEU A 35 -24.77 1.96 -27.93
N ILE A 36 -23.82 1.55 -27.09
CA ILE A 36 -22.61 0.84 -27.51
C ILE A 36 -22.95 -0.53 -28.08
N HIS A 37 -23.86 -1.27 -27.47
CA HIS A 37 -24.29 -2.57 -27.98
C HIS A 37 -24.93 -2.46 -29.36
N VAL A 38 -25.79 -1.46 -29.58
CA VAL A 38 -26.38 -1.18 -30.91
C VAL A 38 -25.30 -0.81 -31.93
N GLY A 39 -24.33 0.03 -31.54
CA GLY A 39 -23.20 0.41 -32.40
C GLY A 39 -22.31 -0.78 -32.78
N MET A 40 -21.99 -1.65 -31.82
CA MET A 40 -21.22 -2.88 -32.06
C MET A 40 -21.98 -3.87 -32.95
N PHE A 41 -23.28 -4.06 -32.71
CA PHE A 41 -24.10 -4.97 -33.51
C PHE A 41 -24.22 -4.48 -34.97
N TYR A 42 -24.40 -3.18 -35.17
CA TYR A 42 -24.42 -2.57 -36.50
C TYR A 42 -23.06 -2.67 -37.21
N PHE A 43 -21.96 -2.43 -36.48
CA PHE A 43 -20.61 -2.62 -37.01
C PHE A 43 -20.35 -4.07 -37.47
N LEU A 44 -20.75 -5.05 -36.65
CA LEU A 44 -20.62 -6.47 -36.98
C LEU A 44 -21.49 -6.85 -38.19
N LEU A 45 -22.71 -6.33 -38.30
CA LEU A 45 -23.57 -6.54 -39.47
C LEU A 45 -22.96 -5.98 -40.75
N VAL A 46 -22.35 -4.80 -40.71
CA VAL A 46 -21.65 -4.20 -41.85
C VAL A 46 -20.46 -5.07 -42.26
N GLN A 47 -19.66 -5.55 -41.31
CA GLN A 47 -18.56 -6.50 -41.57
C GLN A 47 -19.05 -7.83 -42.16
N TRP A 48 -20.22 -8.30 -41.74
CA TRP A 48 -20.78 -9.58 -42.17
C TRP A 48 -21.42 -9.52 -43.57
N SER A 49 -21.93 -8.35 -43.99
CA SER A 49 -22.65 -8.21 -45.26
C SER A 49 -21.80 -8.39 -46.53
N LYS A 50 -20.46 -8.40 -46.42
CA LYS A 50 -19.50 -8.51 -47.54
C LYS A 50 -19.78 -7.57 -48.73
N VAL A 51 -20.50 -6.47 -48.51
CA VAL A 51 -20.78 -5.48 -49.55
C VAL A 51 -19.54 -4.58 -49.68
N ASP A 52 -18.91 -4.58 -50.86
CA ASP A 52 -17.80 -3.70 -51.19
C ASP A 52 -18.30 -2.25 -51.36
N ILE A 53 -18.44 -1.55 -50.24
CA ILE A 53 -18.76 -0.11 -50.23
C ILE A 53 -17.43 0.65 -50.19
N PRO A 54 -17.11 1.52 -51.16
CA PRO A 54 -15.81 2.23 -51.22
C PRO A 54 -15.56 3.17 -50.02
N VAL A 55 -16.55 3.38 -49.16
CA VAL A 55 -16.49 4.21 -47.94
C VAL A 55 -16.12 3.38 -46.69
N MET A 56 -15.96 2.05 -46.82
CA MET A 56 -15.72 1.10 -45.72
C MET A 56 -14.57 1.48 -44.77
N PRO A 57 -13.36 1.86 -45.22
CA PRO A 57 -12.26 2.14 -44.30
C PRO A 57 -12.48 3.43 -43.49
N HIS A 58 -13.02 4.49 -44.10
CA HIS A 58 -13.33 5.74 -43.40
C HIS A 58 -14.45 5.55 -42.37
N PHE A 59 -15.43 4.71 -42.69
CA PHE A 59 -16.53 4.37 -41.80
C PHE A 59 -16.07 3.51 -40.62
N GLN A 60 -15.21 2.50 -40.84
CA GLN A 60 -14.62 1.70 -39.76
C GLN A 60 -13.80 2.55 -38.79
N ILE A 61 -12.99 3.48 -39.31
CA ILE A 61 -12.22 4.42 -38.48
C ILE A 61 -13.16 5.31 -37.66
N ALA A 62 -14.24 5.82 -38.24
CA ALA A 62 -15.23 6.61 -37.53
C ALA A 62 -15.94 5.81 -36.42
N CYS A 63 -16.32 4.55 -36.66
CA CYS A 63 -16.90 3.68 -35.64
C CYS A 63 -15.93 3.40 -34.50
N LEU A 64 -14.66 3.11 -34.79
CA LEU A 64 -13.64 2.91 -33.76
C LEU A 64 -13.39 4.18 -32.93
N ALA A 65 -13.40 5.35 -33.58
CA ALA A 65 -13.30 6.63 -32.87
C ALA A 65 -14.48 6.88 -31.93
N ILE A 66 -15.71 6.60 -32.38
CA ILE A 66 -16.93 6.75 -31.56
C ILE A 66 -16.91 5.78 -30.38
N ILE A 67 -16.53 4.52 -30.60
CA ILE A 67 -16.39 3.52 -29.53
C ILE A 67 -15.30 3.95 -28.55
N GLY A 68 -14.15 4.43 -29.03
CA GLY A 68 -13.07 4.94 -28.19
C GLY A 68 -13.49 6.13 -27.32
N ILE A 69 -14.22 7.09 -27.89
CA ILE A 69 -14.77 8.24 -27.15
C ILE A 69 -15.81 7.77 -26.12
N ALA A 70 -16.70 6.85 -26.49
CA ALA A 70 -17.69 6.31 -25.57
C ALA A 70 -17.05 5.58 -24.38
N LEU A 71 -16.01 4.77 -24.62
CA LEU A 71 -15.23 4.12 -23.56
C LEU A 71 -14.50 5.13 -22.68
N LEU A 72 -13.94 6.19 -23.27
CA LEU A 72 -13.30 7.27 -22.50
C LEU A 72 -14.31 7.99 -21.60
N ILE A 73 -15.51 8.27 -22.10
CA ILE A 73 -16.59 8.89 -21.30
C ILE A 73 -17.01 7.97 -20.16
N ILE A 74 -17.17 6.65 -20.42
CA ILE A 74 -17.45 5.67 -19.37
C ILE A 74 -16.35 5.67 -18.32
N PHE A 75 -15.08 5.67 -18.75
CA PHE A 75 -13.95 5.69 -17.83
C PHE A 75 -13.93 6.96 -16.96
N VAL A 76 -14.17 8.13 -17.54
CA VAL A 76 -14.25 9.40 -16.80
C VAL A 76 -15.44 9.40 -15.83
N LEU A 77 -16.60 8.89 -16.24
CA LEU A 77 -17.76 8.77 -15.35
C LEU A 77 -17.49 7.80 -14.19
N LEU A 78 -16.85 6.67 -14.45
CA LEU A 78 -16.39 5.74 -13.41
C LEU A 78 -15.41 6.42 -12.46
N LEU A 79 -14.48 7.24 -12.96
CA LEU A 79 -13.56 8.03 -12.13
C LEU A 79 -14.28 9.08 -11.29
N ILE A 80 -15.33 9.72 -11.81
CA ILE A 80 -16.12 10.70 -11.07
C ILE A 80 -16.94 10.02 -9.98
N ILE A 81 -17.62 8.90 -10.29
CA ILE A 81 -18.31 8.06 -9.30
C ILE A 81 -17.32 7.61 -8.23
N PHE A 82 -16.14 7.14 -8.64
CA PHE A 82 -15.06 6.73 -7.75
C PHE A 82 -14.62 7.87 -6.82
N ARG A 83 -14.43 9.09 -7.34
CA ARG A 83 -14.10 10.28 -6.55
C ARG A 83 -15.22 10.68 -5.58
N LEU A 84 -16.47 10.56 -5.99
CA LEU A 84 -17.64 10.81 -5.14
C LEU A 84 -17.78 9.77 -4.04
N GLU A 85 -17.63 8.48 -4.35
CA GLU A 85 -17.71 7.36 -3.40
C GLU A 85 -16.60 7.45 -2.34
N THR A 86 -15.36 7.79 -2.76
CA THR A 86 -14.23 7.99 -1.82
C THR A 86 -14.39 9.20 -0.88
N SER A 87 -15.17 10.20 -1.31
CA SER A 87 -15.49 11.37 -0.49
C SER A 87 -16.53 11.03 0.59
N ILE A 88 -17.51 10.20 0.26
CA ILE A 88 -18.70 9.93 1.10
C ILE A 88 -18.50 8.74 2.05
N ASP A 89 -17.71 7.72 1.66
CA ASP A 89 -17.59 6.47 2.43
C ASP A 89 -16.16 6.23 2.99
N SER A 90 -16.04 6.21 4.32
CA SER A 90 -14.79 5.89 5.02
C SER A 90 -14.32 4.44 4.82
N HIS A 91 -15.24 3.51 4.51
CA HIS A 91 -14.94 2.10 4.23
C HIS A 91 -14.38 1.90 2.83
N ALA A 92 -14.88 2.60 1.81
CA ALA A 92 -14.30 2.60 0.46
C ALA A 92 -12.87 3.21 0.46
N ARG A 93 -12.63 4.19 1.33
CA ARG A 93 -11.29 4.76 1.58
C ARG A 93 -10.29 3.73 2.13
N ARG A 94 -10.75 2.76 2.93
CA ARG A 94 -9.94 1.62 3.44
C ARG A 94 -9.65 0.58 2.35
N PHE A 95 -10.63 0.28 1.49
CA PHE A 95 -10.46 -0.67 0.38
C PHE A 95 -9.40 -0.20 -0.63
N PHE A 96 -9.30 1.12 -0.88
CA PHE A 96 -8.29 1.66 -1.81
C PHE A 96 -6.98 2.12 -1.17
N HIS A 97 -6.94 2.31 0.16
CA HIS A 97 -5.66 2.37 0.86
C HIS A 97 -4.86 1.07 0.65
N ILE A 98 -5.55 -0.08 0.57
CA ILE A 98 -4.92 -1.38 0.28
C ILE A 98 -4.37 -1.42 -1.16
N PHE A 99 -5.14 -0.97 -2.17
CA PHE A 99 -4.71 -1.03 -3.58
C PHE A 99 -3.66 0.03 -4.00
N VAL A 100 -3.65 1.23 -3.38
CA VAL A 100 -2.66 2.28 -3.69
C VAL A 100 -1.42 2.20 -2.77
N LEU A 101 -1.50 1.54 -1.61
CA LEU A 101 -0.30 1.21 -0.83
C LEU A 101 0.48 0.02 -1.39
N ASP A 102 -0.07 -0.73 -2.34
CA ASP A 102 0.57 -1.89 -2.96
C ASP A 102 1.77 -1.53 -3.86
N ALA A 103 1.94 -0.25 -4.21
CA ALA A 103 3.11 0.23 -4.97
C ALA A 103 4.14 1.00 -4.12
N ARG A 104 3.89 1.26 -2.83
CA ARG A 104 4.95 1.77 -1.95
C ARG A 104 5.73 0.59 -1.40
N ILE A 105 6.68 0.07 -2.16
CA ILE A 105 7.81 -0.67 -1.60
C ILE A 105 8.25 0.06 -0.32
N MET A 106 8.53 -0.64 0.78
CA MET A 106 9.04 -0.01 2.01
C MET A 106 10.28 0.80 1.66
N SER A 107 10.09 2.10 1.41
CA SER A 107 11.16 2.94 0.89
C SER A 107 11.87 3.55 2.08
N VAL A 108 12.79 2.80 2.66
CA VAL A 108 13.72 3.33 3.66
C VAL A 108 14.48 4.54 3.11
N ALA A 109 14.65 4.65 1.79
CA ALA A 109 15.19 5.84 1.14
C ALA A 109 14.39 7.13 1.44
N SER A 110 13.08 7.03 1.66
CA SER A 110 12.21 8.16 2.00
C SER A 110 12.29 8.62 3.45
N LEU A 111 13.02 7.90 4.31
CA LEU A 111 13.23 8.33 5.69
C LEU A 111 14.13 9.57 5.77
N PRO A 112 13.90 10.45 6.76
CA PRO A 112 14.83 11.52 7.11
C PRO A 112 16.23 10.97 7.38
N GLU A 113 17.27 11.73 7.03
CA GLU A 113 18.67 11.27 7.14
C GLU A 113 19.08 10.98 8.59
N CYS A 114 18.66 11.80 9.55
CA CYS A 114 18.88 11.56 10.97
C CYS A 114 18.25 10.25 11.48
N VAL A 115 17.14 9.81 10.88
CA VAL A 115 16.50 8.53 11.22
C VAL A 115 17.29 7.38 10.57
N LYS A 116 17.65 7.49 9.29
CA LYS A 116 18.44 6.47 8.57
C LYS A 116 19.79 6.20 9.24
N ASN A 117 20.43 7.23 9.77
CA ASN A 117 21.71 7.15 10.46
C ASN A 117 21.70 6.22 11.69
N MET A 118 20.52 6.01 12.28
CA MET A 118 20.33 5.20 13.48
C MET A 118 19.94 3.75 13.17
N PHE A 119 19.77 3.38 11.90
CA PHE A 119 19.40 2.02 11.52
C PHE A 119 20.65 1.14 11.41
N PRO A 120 20.71 0.01 12.14
CA PRO A 120 21.74 -0.98 11.87
C PRO A 120 21.53 -1.63 10.50
N THR A 121 22.63 -2.10 9.91
CA THR A 121 22.69 -2.59 8.54
C THR A 121 21.71 -3.75 8.30
N GLU A 122 21.58 -4.67 9.25
CA GLU A 122 20.68 -5.82 9.14
C GLU A 122 19.20 -5.42 9.02
N GLN A 123 18.78 -4.31 9.63
CA GLN A 123 17.42 -3.76 9.46
C GLN A 123 17.23 -3.16 8.07
N LEU A 124 18.26 -2.47 7.55
CA LEU A 124 18.23 -1.90 6.21
C LEU A 124 18.17 -3.00 5.16
N GLU A 125 18.97 -4.06 5.31
CA GLU A 125 18.97 -5.23 4.43
C GLU A 125 17.65 -6.00 4.51
N PHE A 126 17.12 -6.22 5.72
CA PHE A 126 15.80 -6.83 5.91
C PHE A 126 14.72 -6.03 5.19
N SER A 127 14.66 -4.72 5.44
CA SER A 127 13.65 -3.86 4.83
C SER A 127 13.73 -3.82 3.29
N SER A 128 14.95 -3.84 2.75
CA SER A 128 15.21 -3.82 1.30
C SER A 128 14.94 -5.17 0.62
N SER A 129 15.00 -6.27 1.38
CA SER A 129 14.75 -7.62 0.88
C SER A 129 13.28 -8.05 0.98
N ILE A 130 12.39 -7.19 1.48
CA ILE A 130 10.95 -7.48 1.52
C ILE A 130 10.34 -7.40 0.13
N THR A 131 9.74 -8.50 -0.30
CA THR A 131 9.01 -8.58 -1.57
C THR A 131 7.60 -7.99 -1.47
N ALA A 132 6.97 -7.76 -2.63
CA ALA A 132 5.59 -7.29 -2.68
C ALA A 132 4.60 -8.27 -2.01
N GLU A 133 4.88 -9.58 -2.07
CA GLU A 133 4.04 -10.62 -1.46
C GLU A 133 4.20 -10.72 0.06
N GLU A 134 5.39 -10.39 0.57
CA GLU A 134 5.71 -10.46 2.00
C GLU A 134 5.24 -9.22 2.77
N LYS A 135 5.17 -8.06 2.10
CA LYS A 135 4.75 -6.80 2.73
C LYS A 135 3.34 -6.88 3.35
N PRO A 136 2.30 -7.45 2.69
CA PRO A 136 0.99 -7.64 3.30
C PRO A 136 1.02 -8.47 4.59
N VAL A 137 1.89 -9.49 4.66
CA VAL A 137 2.07 -10.33 5.86
C VAL A 137 2.59 -9.48 7.02
N LEU A 138 3.65 -8.70 6.78
CA LEU A 138 4.18 -7.78 7.80
C LEU A 138 3.16 -6.71 8.18
N HIS A 139 2.43 -6.15 7.22
CA HIS A 139 1.41 -5.14 7.48
C HIS A 139 0.31 -5.70 8.40
N GLU A 140 -0.20 -6.91 8.15
CA GLU A 140 -1.24 -7.53 8.98
C GLU A 140 -0.77 -7.78 10.41
N VAL A 141 0.45 -8.31 10.58
CA VAL A 141 1.01 -8.59 11.91
C VAL A 141 1.33 -7.29 12.62
N PHE A 142 2.00 -6.35 11.95
CA PHE A 142 2.39 -5.08 12.54
C PHE A 142 1.19 -4.18 12.83
N GLN A 143 0.05 -4.28 12.13
CA GLN A 143 -1.16 -3.58 12.58
C GLN A 143 -1.61 -3.99 13.99
N LYS A 144 -1.25 -5.19 14.44
CA LYS A 144 -1.51 -5.71 15.78
C LYS A 144 -0.34 -5.44 16.73
N HIS A 145 0.64 -4.61 16.35
CA HIS A 145 1.89 -4.40 17.11
C HIS A 145 1.66 -3.97 18.56
N SER A 146 0.61 -3.18 18.82
CA SER A 146 0.25 -2.72 20.16
C SER A 146 -0.26 -3.84 21.08
N CYS A 147 -0.58 -5.01 20.52
CA CYS A 147 -1.01 -6.19 21.26
C CYS A 147 0.16 -7.10 21.64
N PHE A 148 1.36 -6.88 21.10
CA PHE A 148 2.53 -7.70 21.41
C PHE A 148 3.35 -7.06 22.51
N SER A 149 3.65 -7.86 23.53
CA SER A 149 4.45 -7.44 24.67
C SER A 149 5.95 -7.42 24.35
N GLN A 150 6.36 -8.24 23.38
CA GLN A 150 7.76 -8.42 22.98
C GLN A 150 7.89 -8.70 21.48
N CYS A 151 9.03 -8.33 20.88
CA CYS A 151 9.32 -8.60 19.47
C CYS A 151 9.34 -10.11 19.12
N GLY A 152 9.53 -11.00 20.11
CA GLY A 152 9.45 -12.45 19.92
C GLY A 152 8.06 -12.91 19.47
N GLU A 153 7.00 -12.34 20.05
CA GLU A 153 5.62 -12.67 19.68
C GLU A 153 5.30 -12.24 18.24
N MET A 154 5.87 -11.12 17.78
CA MET A 154 5.76 -10.69 16.39
C MET A 154 6.43 -11.68 15.42
N ILE A 155 7.60 -12.19 15.78
CA ILE A 155 8.34 -13.17 14.96
C ILE A 155 7.54 -14.46 14.84
N GLU A 156 6.91 -14.93 15.91
CA GLU A 156 6.06 -16.13 15.87
C GLU A 156 4.87 -15.95 14.93
N GLU A 157 4.15 -14.82 15.01
CA GLU A 157 3.01 -14.54 14.14
C GLU A 157 3.41 -14.39 12.67
N VAL A 158 4.56 -13.75 12.39
CA VAL A 158 5.12 -13.71 11.03
C VAL A 158 5.51 -15.11 10.57
N SER A 159 6.15 -15.91 11.42
CA SER A 159 6.60 -17.26 11.07
C SER A 159 5.45 -18.22 10.75
N LYS A 160 4.31 -18.08 11.44
CA LYS A 160 3.09 -18.86 11.16
C LYS A 160 2.52 -18.58 9.76
N LYS A 161 2.66 -17.34 9.28
CA LYS A 161 2.14 -16.91 7.97
C LYS A 161 3.16 -17.08 6.85
N HIS A 162 4.43 -16.83 7.13
CA HIS A 162 5.52 -16.86 6.16
C HIS A 162 6.86 -17.25 6.83
N PRO A 163 7.17 -18.55 6.92
CA PRO A 163 8.31 -19.08 7.70
C PRO A 163 9.67 -18.45 7.35
N GLU A 164 9.99 -18.31 6.07
CA GLU A 164 11.27 -17.71 5.63
C GLU A 164 11.38 -16.22 5.99
N LEU A 165 10.25 -15.52 6.05
CA LEU A 165 10.22 -14.11 6.46
C LEU A 165 10.41 -13.99 7.97
N GLY A 166 9.76 -14.87 8.74
CA GLY A 166 9.96 -14.99 10.18
C GLY A 166 11.41 -15.32 10.53
N LYS A 167 12.05 -16.24 9.79
CA LYS A 167 13.47 -16.57 9.92
C LYS A 167 14.37 -15.35 9.68
N ARG A 168 14.12 -14.58 8.61
CA ARG A 168 14.87 -13.34 8.34
C ARG A 168 14.68 -12.30 9.45
N LEU A 169 13.46 -12.12 9.95
CA LEU A 169 13.17 -11.21 11.06
C LEU A 169 13.83 -11.67 12.37
N SER A 170 13.90 -12.98 12.61
CA SER A 170 14.64 -13.56 13.75
C SER A 170 16.14 -13.27 13.65
N ASN A 171 16.74 -13.34 12.47
CA ASN A 171 18.15 -13.02 12.28
C ASN A 171 18.48 -11.56 12.59
N VAL A 172 17.57 -10.63 12.26
CA VAL A 172 17.69 -9.21 12.65
C VAL A 172 17.68 -9.06 14.17
N LEU A 173 16.78 -9.75 14.87
CA LEU A 173 16.73 -9.71 16.33
C LEU A 173 18.00 -10.27 16.97
N GLU A 174 18.53 -11.38 16.46
CA GLU A 174 19.79 -11.96 16.94
C GLU A 174 20.99 -11.03 16.66
N GLY A 175 20.99 -10.30 15.54
CA GLY A 175 21.97 -9.24 15.25
C GLY A 175 21.95 -8.14 16.32
N ASN A 176 20.76 -7.64 16.65
CA ASN A 176 20.59 -6.64 17.69
C ASN A 176 21.05 -7.11 19.07
N LYS A 177 20.80 -8.38 19.43
CA LYS A 177 21.27 -8.93 20.71
C LYS A 177 22.80 -8.88 20.81
N ARG A 178 23.51 -9.29 19.75
CA ARG A 178 24.99 -9.24 19.71
C ARG A 178 25.55 -7.83 19.88
N ARG A 179 24.84 -6.81 19.40
CA ARG A 179 25.24 -5.40 19.55
C ARG A 179 25.23 -4.93 21.01
N LEU A 180 24.54 -5.64 21.90
CA LEU A 180 24.46 -5.32 23.33
C LEU A 180 25.57 -5.99 24.16
N ASP A 181 26.31 -6.94 23.58
CA ASP A 181 27.29 -7.73 24.32
C ASP A 181 28.47 -6.87 24.79
N GLY A 182 28.79 -6.97 26.08
CA GLY A 182 29.91 -6.25 26.70
C GLY A 182 29.68 -4.74 26.90
N LEU A 183 28.47 -4.23 26.66
CA LEU A 183 28.10 -2.86 26.99
C LEU A 183 27.84 -2.69 28.49
N SER A 184 28.09 -1.48 29.00
CA SER A 184 27.70 -1.09 30.36
C SER A 184 26.16 -1.05 30.49
N PRO A 185 25.60 -1.10 31.72
CA PRO A 185 24.16 -0.94 31.92
C PRO A 185 23.58 0.35 31.31
N SER A 186 24.34 1.46 31.39
CA SER A 186 23.97 2.76 30.80
C SER A 186 23.91 2.70 29.28
N ALA A 187 24.96 2.14 28.65
CA ALA A 187 25.00 1.96 27.20
C ALA A 187 23.92 0.98 26.69
N ILE A 188 23.59 -0.07 27.46
CA ILE A 188 22.50 -0.99 27.15
C ILE A 188 21.15 -0.27 27.18
N GLU A 189 20.91 0.62 28.15
CA GLU A 189 19.66 1.38 28.23
C GLU A 189 19.50 2.28 27.00
N TYR A 190 20.55 3.01 26.62
CA TYR A 190 20.57 3.81 25.41
C TYR A 190 20.31 2.97 24.15
N ALA A 191 21.01 1.84 24.01
CA ALA A 191 20.85 0.94 22.86
C ALA A 191 19.43 0.37 22.75
N LYS A 192 18.77 0.08 23.88
CA LYS A 192 17.35 -0.34 23.89
C LYS A 192 16.41 0.73 23.36
N LYS A 193 16.62 2.01 23.73
CA LYS A 193 15.83 3.14 23.20
C LYS A 193 16.02 3.28 21.69
N LEU A 194 17.26 3.14 21.20
CA LEU A 194 17.57 3.15 19.77
C LEU A 194 16.87 2.01 19.03
N ILE A 195 16.96 0.77 19.51
CA ILE A 195 16.28 -0.39 18.91
C ILE A 195 14.76 -0.18 18.90
N HIS A 196 14.20 0.39 19.97
CA HIS A 196 12.77 0.70 20.05
C HIS A 196 12.35 1.72 18.97
N MET A 197 13.11 2.81 18.81
CA MET A 197 12.86 3.82 17.78
C MET A 197 12.92 3.23 16.36
N VAL A 198 13.95 2.43 16.07
CA VAL A 198 14.11 1.76 14.77
C VAL A 198 12.93 0.81 14.49
N THR A 199 12.54 0.02 15.49
CA THR A 199 11.41 -0.92 15.39
C THR A 199 10.09 -0.18 15.13
N HIS A 200 9.84 0.89 15.89
CA HIS A 200 8.64 1.72 15.73
C HIS A 200 8.59 2.38 14.34
N THR A 201 9.74 2.87 13.86
CA THR A 201 9.86 3.48 12.53
C THR A 201 9.58 2.47 11.42
N LEU A 202 10.18 1.28 11.50
CA LEU A 202 9.95 0.21 10.52
C LEU A 202 8.48 -0.21 10.51
N CYS A 203 7.87 -0.40 11.67
CA CYS A 203 6.44 -0.68 11.80
C CYS A 203 5.56 0.41 11.18
N SER A 204 5.90 1.68 11.43
CA SER A 204 5.17 2.82 10.86
C SER A 204 5.28 2.85 9.34
N LEU A 205 6.48 2.62 8.79
CA LEU A 205 6.69 2.48 7.34
C LEU A 205 5.88 1.34 6.74
N THR A 206 5.91 0.15 7.36
CA THR A 206 5.17 -1.02 6.86
C THR A 206 3.67 -0.75 6.87
N THR A 207 3.15 -0.07 7.89
CA THR A 207 1.72 0.23 8.06
C THR A 207 1.26 1.53 7.40
N GLY A 208 2.17 2.25 6.72
CA GLY A 208 1.86 3.52 6.06
C GLY A 208 1.54 4.69 7.00
N LYS A 209 1.96 4.59 8.27
CA LYS A 209 1.85 5.69 9.25
C LYS A 209 2.97 6.71 9.01
N PRO A 210 2.74 8.01 9.30
CA PRO A 210 3.79 9.02 9.25
C PRO A 210 4.97 8.67 10.16
N VAL A 211 6.18 8.99 9.73
CA VAL A 211 7.40 8.87 10.53
C VAL A 211 7.82 10.27 10.98
N ASP A 212 8.02 10.42 12.28
CA ASP A 212 8.58 11.63 12.90
C ASP A 212 10.08 11.44 13.19
N ASP A 213 10.86 12.51 13.11
CA ASP A 213 12.30 12.52 13.35
C ASP A 213 12.69 13.02 14.75
N ALA A 214 11.72 13.45 15.56
CA ALA A 214 11.98 14.01 16.89
C ALA A 214 12.70 13.03 17.82
N GLU A 215 12.32 11.75 17.82
CA GLU A 215 12.98 10.72 18.65
C GLU A 215 14.43 10.47 18.20
N ALA A 216 14.69 10.42 16.90
CA ALA A 216 16.05 10.27 16.39
C ALA A 216 16.94 11.46 16.77
N LYS A 217 16.40 12.69 16.72
CA LYS A 217 17.09 13.89 17.20
C LYS A 217 17.35 13.86 18.71
N ARG A 218 16.38 13.40 19.51
CA ARG A 218 16.57 13.20 20.96
C ARG A 218 17.69 12.22 21.26
N LEU A 219 17.70 11.07 20.58
CA LEU A 219 18.74 10.05 20.76
C LEU A 219 20.13 10.58 20.37
N HIS A 220 20.25 11.36 19.30
CA HIS A 220 21.51 12.00 18.91
C HIS A 220 22.05 12.93 20.01
N GLU A 221 21.19 13.71 20.66
CA GLU A 221 21.61 14.55 21.78
C GLU A 221 21.90 13.73 23.04
N GLU A 222 21.10 12.71 23.35
CA GLU A 222 21.32 11.82 24.50
C GLU A 222 22.67 11.09 24.38
N PHE A 223 23.05 10.64 23.18
CA PHE A 223 24.35 10.01 22.93
C PHE A 223 25.53 10.91 23.34
N LYS A 224 25.45 12.22 23.06
CA LYS A 224 26.49 13.19 23.41
C LYS A 224 26.67 13.35 24.91
N THR A 225 25.63 13.05 25.70
CA THR A 225 25.66 13.14 27.17
C THR A 225 26.21 11.88 27.85
N LEU A 226 26.36 10.77 27.10
CA LEU A 226 26.95 9.55 27.62
C LEU A 226 28.43 9.73 27.95
N SER A 227 28.96 8.85 28.82
CA SER A 227 30.39 8.84 29.12
C SER A 227 31.23 8.57 27.86
N PRO A 228 32.46 9.11 27.75
CA PRO A 228 33.33 8.82 26.60
C PRO A 228 33.58 7.32 26.39
N GLU A 229 33.63 6.55 27.48
CA GLU A 229 33.75 5.09 27.45
C GLU A 229 32.53 4.43 26.82
N ASP A 230 31.31 4.82 27.24
CA ASP A 230 30.06 4.30 26.68
C ASP A 230 29.90 4.69 25.20
N GLN A 231 30.25 5.92 24.83
CA GLN A 231 30.23 6.37 23.44
C GLN A 231 31.17 5.53 22.57
N ALA A 232 32.38 5.24 23.08
CA ALA A 232 33.35 4.42 22.37
C ALA A 232 32.88 2.95 22.25
N ALA A 233 32.32 2.38 23.33
CA ALA A 233 31.77 1.03 23.34
C ALA A 233 30.61 0.88 22.35
N LEU A 234 29.66 1.83 22.35
CA LEU A 234 28.53 1.86 21.42
C LEU A 234 28.99 1.96 19.97
N LYS A 235 29.94 2.86 19.66
CA LYS A 235 30.53 2.98 18.31
C LYS A 235 31.29 1.72 17.89
N LYS A 236 32.00 1.09 18.81
CA LYS A 236 32.74 -0.16 18.55
C LYS A 236 31.78 -1.32 18.22
N ASN A 237 30.70 -1.44 18.97
CA ASN A 237 29.71 -2.50 18.76
C ASN A 237 28.75 -2.20 17.58
N ASN A 238 28.68 -0.93 17.15
CA ASN A 238 27.80 -0.47 16.08
C ASN A 238 28.55 0.44 15.09
N PRO A 239 29.56 -0.09 14.37
CA PRO A 239 30.41 0.72 13.50
C PRO A 239 29.67 1.30 12.28
N ASP A 240 28.50 0.75 11.98
CA ASP A 240 27.60 1.14 10.89
C ASP A 240 26.57 2.21 11.28
N ILE A 241 26.41 2.49 12.58
CA ILE A 241 25.48 3.50 13.08
C ILE A 241 26.19 4.85 13.23
N LYS A 242 25.54 5.91 12.74
CA LYS A 242 25.99 7.29 12.91
C LYS A 242 25.24 7.94 14.08
N PHE A 243 25.79 7.75 15.27
CA PHE A 243 25.27 8.28 16.54
C PHE A 243 25.24 9.80 16.60
#